data_AF-A0AA88HQN6-F1
#
_entry.id   AF-A0AA88HQN6-F1
#
_cell.length_a   1.000
_cell.length_b   1.000
_cell.length_c   1.000
_cell.angle_alpha   90.00
_cell.angle_beta   90.00
_cell.angle_gamma   90.00
#
_symmetry.space_group_name_H-M   'P 1'
#
loop_
_entity.id
_entity.type
_entity.pdbx_description
1 polymer ?
#
loop_
_entity_poly.entity_id
_entity_poly.type
_entity_poly.pdbx_seq_one_letter_code
_entity_poly.pdbx_strand_id
1 'polypeptide(L)'
;MSVEGGNIVITSKSLNGFSEANFDLAVLRQKMSRPVELDSNLATNLKNLTRPEDPWNTTIGKAMCPDDFHEGQGRLDGAFSDYRKADKIAYLNKLHQNGVRNIEMEAVIFGALTHHAGIRVVIQPCLIN
;
A
#
# COMPACT_ATOMS: atom_id res chain seq x y z
N MET A 1 0.11 -6.07 11.43
CA MET A 1 -1.08 -5.67 10.64
C MET A 1 -2.21 -6.64 10.97
N SER A 2 -3.48 -6.25 10.79
CA SER A 2 -4.63 -7.07 11.23
C SER A 2 -5.12 -8.11 10.23
N VAL A 3 -4.46 -8.25 9.09
CA VAL A 3 -4.83 -9.21 8.05
C VAL A 3 -3.77 -10.32 8.05
N GLU A 4 -4.23 -11.56 8.13
CA GLU A 4 -3.38 -12.75 8.14
C GLU A 4 -2.80 -13.03 6.74
N GLY A 5 -1.64 -13.67 6.69
CA GLY A 5 -1.04 -14.16 5.45
C GLY A 5 -1.99 -15.04 4.64
N GLY A 6 -1.82 -15.06 3.32
CA GLY A 6 -2.66 -15.79 2.38
C GLY A 6 -4.00 -15.11 2.06
N ASN A 7 -4.36 -14.05 2.78
CA ASN A 7 -5.54 -13.26 2.48
C ASN A 7 -5.24 -12.12 1.49
N ILE A 8 -6.31 -11.65 0.85
CA ILE A 8 -6.25 -10.64 -0.20
C ILE A 8 -6.63 -9.26 0.35
N VAL A 9 -5.85 -8.24 -0.02
CA VAL A 9 -6.20 -6.83 0.21
C VAL A 9 -6.42 -6.16 -1.13
N ILE A 10 -7.64 -5.66 -1.38
CA ILE A 10 -7.93 -4.76 -2.48
C ILE A 10 -7.62 -3.34 -2.02
N THR A 11 -6.73 -2.67 -2.74
CA THR A 11 -6.22 -1.36 -2.34
C THR A 11 -7.21 -0.26 -2.69
N SER A 12 -7.71 0.46 -1.69
CA SER A 12 -8.58 1.62 -1.88
C SER A 12 -7.81 2.93 -2.10
N LYS A 13 -6.62 3.04 -1.50
CA LYS A 13 -5.73 4.19 -1.62
C LYS A 13 -4.30 3.76 -1.32
N SER A 14 -3.34 4.25 -2.08
CA SER A 14 -1.92 4.00 -1.85
C SER A 14 -1.27 5.24 -1.25
N LEU A 15 -0.43 5.03 -0.24
CA LEU A 15 0.27 6.07 0.51
C LEU A 15 1.77 5.84 0.39
N ASN A 16 2.54 6.91 0.14
CA ASN A 16 4.00 6.87 0.12
C ASN A 16 4.59 6.73 1.53
N GLY A 17 5.92 6.67 1.63
CA GLY A 17 6.71 6.64 2.88
C GLY A 17 6.31 7.66 3.95
N PHE A 18 5.67 8.76 3.55
CA PHE A 18 5.23 9.87 4.42
C PHE A 18 3.74 9.83 4.75
N SER A 19 3.03 8.75 4.41
CA SER A 19 1.57 8.61 4.55
C SER A 19 0.75 9.55 3.66
N GLU A 20 1.29 9.97 2.52
CA GLU A 20 0.64 10.86 1.55
C GLU A 20 0.30 10.11 0.26
N ALA A 21 -0.80 10.48 -0.39
CA ALA A 21 -1.22 9.87 -1.67
C ALA A 21 -0.67 10.62 -2.88
N ASN A 22 0.66 10.82 -2.90
CA ASN A 22 1.36 11.47 -3.98
C ASN A 22 2.61 10.67 -4.34
N PHE A 23 2.90 10.60 -5.64
CA PHE A 23 4.17 10.11 -6.18
C PHE A 23 5.09 11.28 -6.48
N ASP A 24 6.14 11.42 -5.67
CA ASP A 24 7.18 12.42 -5.87
C ASP A 24 8.30 11.85 -6.73
N LEU A 25 8.69 12.58 -7.79
CA LEU A 25 9.75 12.17 -8.70
C LEU A 25 10.60 13.36 -9.16
N ALA A 26 11.86 13.09 -9.47
CA ALA A 26 12.74 14.08 -10.08
C ALA A 26 12.58 14.08 -11.61
N VAL A 27 12.19 15.22 -12.18
CA VAL A 27 12.16 15.44 -13.64
C VAL A 27 13.06 16.62 -13.94
N LEU A 28 14.14 16.38 -14.70
CA LEU A 28 15.14 17.42 -15.02
C LEU A 28 15.67 18.15 -13.77
N ARG A 29 15.94 17.39 -12.69
CA ARG A 29 16.38 17.89 -11.37
C ARG A 29 15.35 18.76 -10.61
N GLN A 30 14.10 18.79 -11.07
CA GLN A 30 13.00 19.44 -10.36
C GLN A 30 12.13 18.39 -9.70
N LYS A 31 11.71 18.66 -8.46
CA LYS A 31 10.74 17.82 -7.76
C LYS A 31 9.37 18.04 -8.40
N MET A 32 8.80 16.99 -8.96
CA MET A 32 7.43 16.94 -9.42
C MET A 32 6.64 16.00 -8.51
N SER A 33 5.36 16.30 -8.32
CA SER A 33 4.46 15.47 -7.52
C SER A 33 3.23 15.14 -8.37
N ARG A 34 2.82 13.88 -8.38
CA ARG A 34 1.63 13.40 -9.09
C ARG A 34 0.65 12.80 -8.08
N PRO A 35 -0.65 13.16 -8.13
CA PRO A 35 -1.63 12.55 -7.25
C PRO A 35 -1.80 11.07 -7.58
N VAL A 36 -2.04 10.27 -6.54
CA VAL A 36 -2.32 8.83 -6.66
C VAL A 36 -3.81 8.62 -6.50
N GLU A 37 -4.46 8.16 -7.57
CA GLU A 37 -5.89 7.85 -7.57
C GLU A 37 -6.12 6.41 -8.06
N LEU A 38 -7.01 5.69 -7.38
CA LEU A 38 -7.45 4.34 -7.74
C LEU A 38 -8.97 4.35 -7.89
N ASP A 39 -9.51 3.49 -8.75
CA ASP A 39 -10.95 3.46 -9.01
C ASP A 39 -11.68 2.72 -7.86
N SER A 40 -12.37 3.46 -7.00
CA SER A 40 -13.12 2.92 -5.87
C SER A 40 -14.28 2.02 -6.31
N ASN A 41 -14.91 2.30 -7.45
CA ASN A 41 -16.00 1.47 -7.97
C ASN A 41 -15.44 0.14 -8.49
N LEU A 42 -14.28 0.17 -9.14
CA LEU A 42 -13.59 -1.05 -9.57
C LEU A 42 -13.15 -1.89 -8.36
N ALA A 43 -12.67 -1.26 -7.29
CA ALA A 43 -12.35 -1.94 -6.03
C ALA A 43 -13.57 -2.63 -5.41
N THR A 44 -14.71 -1.94 -5.33
CA THR A 44 -15.97 -2.52 -4.84
C THR A 44 -16.47 -3.65 -5.75
N ASN A 45 -16.43 -3.46 -7.07
CA ASN A 45 -16.82 -4.48 -8.03
C ASN A 45 -15.97 -5.75 -7.89
N LEU A 46 -14.65 -5.59 -7.76
CA LEU A 46 -13.74 -6.72 -7.56
C LEU A 46 -14.00 -7.43 -6.22
N LYS A 47 -14.26 -6.67 -5.16
CA LYS A 47 -14.64 -7.23 -3.85
C LYS A 47 -15.94 -8.03 -3.90
N ASN A 48 -16.89 -7.63 -4.74
CA ASN A 48 -18.16 -8.34 -4.95
C ASN A 48 -18.00 -9.64 -5.76
N LEU A 49 -16.85 -9.88 -6.38
CA LEU A 49 -16.54 -11.15 -7.06
C LEU A 49 -16.04 -12.24 -6.10
N THR A 50 -15.71 -11.88 -4.84
CA THR A 50 -15.33 -12.85 -3.81
C THR A 50 -16.49 -13.81 -3.52
N ARG A 51 -16.19 -15.10 -3.40
CA ARG A 51 -17.16 -16.14 -3.13
C ARG A 51 -17.00 -16.71 -1.71
N PRO A 52 -18.08 -17.16 -1.06
CA PRO A 52 -17.99 -17.79 0.25
C PRO A 52 -17.09 -19.03 0.31
N GLU A 53 -16.94 -19.74 -0.82
CA GLU A 53 -16.10 -20.92 -0.95
C GLU A 53 -14.61 -20.62 -1.22
N ASP A 54 -14.24 -19.35 -1.42
CA ASP A 54 -12.85 -18.98 -1.64
C ASP A 54 -12.02 -19.34 -0.39
N PRO A 55 -10.83 -19.95 -0.55
CA PRO A 55 -10.00 -20.36 0.58
C PRO A 55 -9.28 -19.17 1.26
N TRP A 56 -9.57 -17.94 0.85
CA TRP A 56 -9.03 -16.70 1.39
C TRP A 56 -10.13 -15.70 1.69
N ASN A 57 -9.88 -14.83 2.67
CA ASN A 57 -10.68 -13.64 2.87
C ASN A 57 -10.15 -12.52 1.96
N THR A 58 -11.08 -11.72 1.45
CA THR A 58 -10.75 -10.48 0.72
C THR A 58 -11.19 -9.29 1.56
N THR A 59 -10.36 -8.27 1.70
CA THR A 59 -10.74 -7.02 2.39
C THR A 59 -10.34 -5.81 1.56
N ILE A 60 -11.01 -4.67 1.76
CA ILE A 60 -10.60 -3.40 1.16
C ILE A 60 -9.82 -2.60 2.21
N GLY A 61 -8.68 -2.04 1.83
CA GLY A 61 -7.86 -1.25 2.74
C GLY A 61 -6.88 -0.34 2.02
N LYS A 62 -6.24 0.58 2.76
CA LYS A 62 -5.13 1.37 2.19
C LYS A 62 -3.87 0.51 2.11
N ALA A 63 -3.01 0.81 1.15
CA ALA A 63 -1.66 0.27 1.06
C ALA A 63 -0.64 1.35 1.43
N MET A 64 0.40 0.95 2.15
CA MET A 64 1.61 1.74 2.31
C MET A 64 2.65 1.26 1.30
N CYS A 65 3.31 2.19 0.63
CA CYS A 65 4.24 1.95 -0.47
C CYS A 65 5.54 2.73 -0.24
N PRO A 66 6.44 2.26 0.64
CA PRO A 66 7.75 2.87 0.82
C PRO A 66 8.72 2.45 -0.29
N ASP A 67 9.78 3.24 -0.47
CA ASP A 67 10.82 2.99 -1.47
C ASP A 67 11.85 1.92 -1.04
N ASP A 68 11.83 1.52 0.24
CA ASP A 68 12.76 0.56 0.83
C ASP A 68 12.02 -0.56 1.58
N PHE A 69 12.51 -1.80 1.42
CA PHE A 69 11.90 -3.00 1.98
C PHE A 69 12.15 -3.16 3.49
N HIS A 70 13.29 -2.71 4.00
CA HIS A 70 13.67 -2.90 5.41
C HIS A 70 13.29 -1.71 6.28
N GLU A 71 14.06 -0.63 6.22
CA GLU A 71 13.85 0.60 6.98
C GLU A 71 12.54 1.28 6.62
N GLY A 72 12.20 1.34 5.32
CA GLY A 72 10.94 1.93 4.86
C GLY A 72 9.68 1.22 5.40
N GLN A 73 9.80 -0.08 5.68
CA GLN A 73 8.73 -0.89 6.30
C GLN A 73 8.90 -1.05 7.83
N GLY A 74 9.93 -0.43 8.42
CA GLY A 74 10.23 -0.52 9.85
C GLY A 74 10.66 -1.93 10.30
N ARG A 75 11.28 -2.73 9.43
CA ARG A 75 11.77 -4.07 9.78
C ARG A 75 13.01 -4.00 10.67
N LEU A 76 13.29 -5.06 11.42
CA LEU A 76 14.46 -5.12 12.33
C LEU A 76 15.52 -6.12 11.85
N ASP A 77 15.35 -6.65 10.64
CA ASP A 77 16.13 -7.72 10.05
C ASP A 77 16.90 -7.25 8.81
N GLY A 78 17.03 -5.94 8.61
CA GLY A 78 17.88 -5.34 7.59
C GLY A 78 19.33 -5.22 8.07
N ALA A 79 20.22 -4.83 7.16
CA ALA A 79 21.61 -4.49 7.50
C ALA A 79 21.69 -3.27 8.43
N PHE A 80 20.74 -2.35 8.30
CA PHE A 80 20.58 -1.15 9.11
C PHE A 80 19.20 -1.18 9.78
N SER A 81 19.13 -0.70 11.03
CA SER A 81 17.89 -0.63 11.81
C SER A 81 18.10 0.30 13.00
N ASP A 82 18.25 1.59 12.74
CA ASP A 82 18.53 2.63 13.75
C ASP A 82 17.26 3.06 14.53
N TYR A 83 16.42 2.09 14.90
CA TYR A 83 15.19 2.27 15.68
C TYR A 83 14.87 1.00 16.47
N ARG A 84 14.08 1.13 17.54
CA ARG A 84 13.78 0.01 18.45
C ARG A 84 12.51 -0.71 18.02
N LYS A 85 12.33 -1.93 18.54
CA LYS A 85 11.08 -2.70 18.39
C LYS A 85 9.83 -1.91 18.80
N ALA A 86 9.91 -1.09 19.85
CA ALA A 86 8.80 -0.24 20.28
C ALA A 86 8.41 0.79 19.21
N ASP A 87 9.39 1.38 18.53
CA ASP A 87 9.17 2.38 17.48
C ASP A 87 8.51 1.74 16.25
N LYS A 88 8.97 0.53 15.85
CA LYS A 88 8.30 -0.31 14.83
C LYS A 88 6.83 -0.57 15.17
N ILE A 89 6.54 -1.03 16.38
CA ILE A 89 5.17 -1.37 16.77
C ILE A 89 4.28 -0.13 16.79
N ALA A 90 4.79 1.00 17.30
CA ALA A 90 4.07 2.27 17.27
C ALA A 90 3.78 2.74 15.83
N TYR A 91 4.74 2.61 14.92
CA TYR A 91 4.57 2.91 13.50
C TYR A 91 3.50 2.04 12.84
N LEU A 92 3.59 0.71 12.99
CA LEU A 92 2.60 -0.21 12.40
C LEU A 92 1.19 0.00 12.97
N ASN A 93 1.06 0.35 14.25
CA ASN A 93 -0.22 0.68 14.87
C ASN A 93 -0.81 1.97 14.27
N LYS A 94 0.01 3.00 14.05
CA LYS A 94 -0.44 4.24 13.39
C LYS A 94 -0.93 3.98 11.96
N LEU A 95 -0.20 3.17 11.19
CA LEU A 95 -0.63 2.77 9.85
C LEU A 95 -1.99 2.05 9.89
N HIS A 96 -2.12 1.08 10.79
CA HIS A 96 -3.35 0.31 10.95
C HIS A 96 -4.56 1.19 11.32
N GLN A 97 -4.38 2.12 12.25
CA GLN A 97 -5.37 3.12 12.65
C GLN A 97 -5.76 4.04 11.49
N ASN A 98 -4.82 4.36 10.59
CA ASN A 98 -5.09 5.11 9.35
C ASN A 98 -5.76 4.26 8.25
N GLY A 99 -6.12 3.01 8.55
CA GLY A 99 -6.81 2.12 7.60
C GLY A 99 -5.87 1.39 6.64
N VAL A 100 -4.55 1.42 6.86
CA VAL A 100 -3.60 0.60 6.10
C VAL A 100 -3.77 -0.88 6.48
N ARG A 101 -3.78 -1.75 5.47
CA ARG A 101 -3.97 -3.20 5.64
C ARG A 101 -2.84 -4.04 5.05
N ASN A 102 -2.04 -3.46 4.15
CA ASN A 102 -0.85 -4.09 3.58
C ASN A 102 0.26 -3.05 3.36
N ILE A 103 1.47 -3.56 3.13
CA ILE A 103 2.66 -2.79 2.74
C ILE A 103 3.27 -3.51 1.54
N GLU A 104 3.51 -2.78 0.45
CA GLU A 104 4.15 -3.25 -0.79
C GLU A 104 4.99 -2.10 -1.37
N MET A 105 5.46 -2.11 -2.63
CA MET A 105 6.47 -1.13 -3.08
C MET A 105 6.19 -0.50 -4.45
N GLU A 106 5.06 -0.80 -5.08
CA GLU A 106 4.78 -0.41 -6.46
C GLU A 106 3.49 0.40 -6.63
N ALA A 107 2.59 0.39 -5.64
CA ALA A 107 1.25 0.91 -5.82
C ALA A 107 1.18 2.43 -6.00
N VAL A 108 2.08 3.20 -5.39
CA VAL A 108 2.10 4.66 -5.52
C VAL A 108 2.45 5.10 -6.94
N ILE A 109 3.55 4.58 -7.50
CA ILE A 109 3.93 4.90 -8.88
C ILE A 109 2.91 4.37 -9.88
N PHE A 110 2.42 3.15 -9.68
CA PHE A 110 1.42 2.55 -10.56
C PHE A 110 0.12 3.37 -10.59
N GLY A 111 -0.42 3.73 -9.42
CA GLY A 111 -1.64 4.55 -9.31
C GLY A 111 -1.44 5.96 -9.89
N ALA A 112 -0.30 6.61 -9.64
CA ALA A 112 -0.03 7.94 -10.18
C ALA A 112 0.08 7.95 -11.72
N LEU A 113 0.82 7.00 -12.31
CA LEU A 113 1.02 6.98 -13.76
C LEU A 113 -0.25 6.58 -14.51
N THR A 114 -1.01 5.63 -13.99
CA THR A 114 -2.27 5.18 -14.60
C THR A 114 -3.33 6.27 -14.50
N HIS A 115 -3.44 6.95 -13.35
CA HIS A 115 -4.28 8.14 -13.21
C HIS A 115 -3.89 9.24 -14.22
N HIS A 116 -2.59 9.54 -14.34
CA HIS A 116 -2.10 10.54 -15.30
C HIS A 116 -2.43 10.18 -16.76
N ALA A 117 -2.48 8.89 -17.09
CA ALA A 117 -2.87 8.38 -18.40
C ALA A 117 -4.40 8.28 -18.60
N GLY A 118 -5.22 8.61 -17.59
CA GLY A 118 -6.68 8.44 -17.66
C GLY A 118 -7.15 6.99 -17.61
N ILE A 119 -6.32 6.08 -17.09
CA ILE A 119 -6.60 4.63 -17.01
C ILE A 119 -7.12 4.31 -15.61
N ARG A 120 -8.28 3.66 -15.55
CA ARG A 120 -8.89 3.19 -14.29
C ARG A 120 -8.24 1.88 -13.87
N VAL A 121 -7.74 1.83 -12.64
CA VAL A 121 -7.04 0.65 -12.11
C VAL A 121 -7.44 0.34 -10.68
N VAL A 122 -7.17 -0.91 -10.30
CA VAL A 122 -7.26 -1.44 -8.94
C VAL A 122 -6.04 -2.31 -8.68
N ILE A 123 -5.59 -2.38 -7.43
CA ILE A 123 -4.41 -3.14 -7.03
C ILE A 123 -4.83 -4.17 -5.99
N GLN A 124 -4.47 -5.43 -6.22
CA GLN A 124 -4.90 -6.57 -5.40
C GLN A 124 -3.71 -7.48 -5.03
N PRO A 125 -2.91 -7.12 -4.01
CA PRO A 125 -1.88 -7.99 -3.45
C PRO A 125 -2.48 -9.12 -2.61
N CYS A 126 -1.83 -10.28 -2.69
CA CYS A 126 -1.95 -11.35 -1.71
C CYS A 126 -0.88 -11.15 -0.63
N LEU A 127 -1.27 -11.27 0.64
CA LEU A 127 -0.31 -11.21 1.75
C LEU A 127 0.50 -12.49 1.82
N ILE A 128 1.81 -12.36 1.98
CA ILE A 128 2.69 -13.51 2.21
C ILE A 128 2.45 -14.13 3.60
N ASN A 129 2.62 -15.44 3.70
CA ASN A 129 2.54 -16.21 4.96
C ASN A 129 3.78 -16.01 5.82
#